data_AF-A0A447JL83-F1
#
_entry.id   AF-A0A447JL83-F1
#
_cell.length_a   1.000
_cell.length_b   1.000
_cell.length_c   1.000
_cell.angle_alpha   90.00
_cell.angle_beta   90.00
_cell.angle_gamma   90.00
#
_symmetry.space_group_name_H-M   'P 1'
#
loop_
_entity.id
_entity.type
_entity.pdbx_description
1 polymer ?
#
loop_
_entity_poly.entity_id
_entity_poly.type
_entity_poly.pdbx_seq_one_letter_code
_entity_poly.pdbx_strand_id
1 'polypeptide(L)'
;MTIKNVICDIDGVLMHDNVAVPGAAEFLTGILEKGLPLVLLTNYPSQTGQDLANRFATAGVNVPDSVFYTSAMATADFLRRQEGKKA
;
A
#
# COMPACT_ATOMS: atom_id res chain seq x y z
N MET A 1 -14.89 -20.16 -0.59
CA MET A 1 -13.86 -19.58 -1.48
C MET A 1 -12.66 -19.21 -0.64
N THR A 2 -11.44 -19.45 -1.13
CA THR A 2 -10.20 -19.08 -0.43
C THR A 2 -9.64 -17.81 -1.04
N ILE A 3 -9.37 -16.79 -0.20
CA ILE A 3 -8.71 -15.55 -0.63
C ILE A 3 -7.27 -15.87 -1.04
N LYS A 4 -6.85 -15.40 -2.22
CA LYS A 4 -5.51 -15.64 -2.77
C LYS A 4 -4.57 -14.45 -2.65
N ASN A 5 -5.11 -13.23 -2.78
CA ASN A 5 -4.34 -11.97 -2.75
C ASN A 5 -5.20 -10.90 -2.08
N VAL A 6 -4.56 -9.88 -1.52
CA VAL A 6 -5.22 -8.74 -0.91
C VAL A 6 -4.70 -7.44 -1.54
N ILE A 7 -5.63 -6.59 -1.95
CA ILE A 7 -5.36 -5.19 -2.26
C ILE A 7 -6.16 -4.37 -1.26
N CYS A 8 -5.51 -3.45 -0.56
CA CYS A 8 -6.13 -2.69 0.52
C CYS A 8 -5.81 -1.21 0.36
N ASP A 9 -6.81 -0.37 0.59
CA ASP A 9 -6.63 1.09 0.67
C ASP A 9 -5.96 1.48 2.00
N ILE A 10 -5.45 2.70 2.10
CA ILE A 10 -4.73 3.21 3.26
C ILE A 10 -5.60 4.17 4.07
N ASP A 11 -5.82 5.38 3.59
CA ASP A 11 -6.47 6.45 4.34
C ASP A 11 -7.98 6.20 4.44
N GLY A 12 -8.51 6.14 5.65
CA GLY A 12 -9.90 5.76 5.93
C GLY A 12 -10.15 4.25 6.03
N VAL A 13 -9.13 3.40 5.80
CA VAL A 13 -9.23 1.93 5.86
C VAL A 13 -8.24 1.30 6.83
N LEU A 14 -6.95 1.60 6.69
CA LEU A 14 -5.90 1.14 7.60
C LEU A 14 -5.43 2.26 8.54
N MET A 15 -5.55 3.50 8.08
CA MET A 15 -5.07 4.69 8.76
C MET A 15 -6.16 5.75 8.84
N HIS A 16 -6.24 6.47 9.95
CA HIS A 16 -6.91 7.76 10.06
C HIS A 16 -5.86 8.80 10.45
N ASP A 17 -5.51 9.68 9.51
CA ASP A 17 -4.32 10.51 9.59
C ASP A 17 -3.06 9.67 9.90
N ASN A 18 -2.33 9.96 10.98
CA ASN A 18 -1.13 9.22 11.37
C ASN A 18 -1.40 8.13 12.43
N VAL A 19 -2.66 7.74 12.60
CA VAL A 19 -3.07 6.74 13.59
C VAL A 19 -3.63 5.52 12.86
N ALA A 20 -3.16 4.33 13.23
CA ALA A 20 -3.72 3.09 12.71
C ALA A 20 -5.16 2.92 13.22
N VAL A 21 -6.08 2.50 12.34
CA VAL A 21 -7.44 2.17 12.80
C VAL A 21 -7.41 0.89 13.64
N PRO A 22 -8.34 0.72 14.61
CA PRO A 22 -8.38 -0.49 15.43
C PRO A 22 -8.48 -1.77 14.56
N GLY A 23 -7.60 -2.74 14.81
CA GLY A 23 -7.57 -3.99 14.03
C GLY A 23 -6.66 -3.97 12.79
N ALA A 24 -6.14 -2.80 12.37
CA ALA A 24 -5.31 -2.71 11.18
C ALA A 24 -3.99 -3.49 11.31
N ALA A 25 -3.36 -3.39 12.48
CA ALA A 25 -2.11 -4.10 12.78
C ALA A 25 -2.31 -5.63 12.74
N GLU A 26 -3.38 -6.11 13.39
CA GLU A 26 -3.74 -7.52 13.47
C GLU A 26 -4.12 -8.06 12.09
N PHE A 27 -4.88 -7.28 11.31
CA PHE A 27 -5.25 -7.62 9.94
C PHE A 27 -4.01 -7.80 9.05
N LEU A 28 -3.11 -6.82 9.04
CA LEU A 28 -1.91 -6.86 8.20
C LEU A 28 -0.96 -7.97 8.63
N THR A 29 -0.75 -8.14 9.94
CA THR A 29 0.06 -9.24 10.49
C THR A 29 -0.50 -10.59 10.05
N GLY A 30 -1.81 -10.80 10.17
CA GLY A 30 -2.46 -12.05 9.76
C GLY A 30 -2.38 -12.33 8.25
N ILE A 31 -2.26 -11.31 7.40
CA ILE A 31 -2.02 -11.48 5.96
C ILE A 31 -0.58 -11.91 5.71
N LEU A 32 0.38 -11.21 6.32
CA LEU A 32 1.81 -11.46 6.15
C LEU A 32 2.22 -12.84 6.68
N GLU A 33 1.72 -13.25 7.85
CA GLU A 33 1.97 -14.57 8.43
C GLU A 33 1.43 -15.71 7.57
N LYS A 34 0.34 -15.47 6.83
CA LYS A 34 -0.22 -16.43 5.87
C LYS A 34 0.54 -16.46 4.55
N GLY A 35 1.53 -15.59 4.35
CA GLY A 35 2.27 -15.46 3.09
C GLY A 35 1.38 -15.05 1.92
N LEU A 36 0.27 -14.36 2.18
CA LEU A 36 -0.62 -13.89 1.11
C LEU A 36 -0.02 -12.64 0.47
N PRO A 37 0.07 -12.58 -0.88
CA PRO A 37 0.48 -11.36 -1.57
C PRO A 37 -0.43 -10.19 -1.21
N LEU A 38 0.21 -9.08 -0.80
CA LEU A 38 -0.44 -7.87 -0.31
C LEU A 38 0.03 -6.67 -1.14
N VAL A 39 -0.93 -5.84 -1.54
CA VAL A 39 -0.66 -4.49 -2.05
C VAL A 39 -1.44 -3.48 -1.21
N LEU A 40 -0.72 -2.53 -0.62
CA LEU A 40 -1.28 -1.33 -0.01
C LEU A 40 -1.32 -0.25 -1.07
N LEU A 41 -2.52 -0.01 -1.61
CA LEU A 41 -2.76 0.84 -2.76
C LEU A 41 -3.32 2.18 -2.31
N THR A 42 -2.71 3.29 -2.69
CA THR A 42 -3.23 4.63 -2.35
C THR A 42 -3.16 5.59 -3.53
N ASN A 43 -4.15 6.49 -3.61
CA ASN A 43 -4.11 7.61 -4.55
C ASN A 43 -3.24 8.77 -4.08
N TYR A 44 -2.69 8.73 -2.86
CA TYR A 44 -1.78 9.75 -2.34
C TYR A 44 -0.41 9.68 -3.05
N PRO A 45 -0.04 10.68 -3.87
CA PRO A 45 1.11 10.58 -4.77
C PRO A 45 2.44 11.05 -4.17
N SER A 46 2.40 11.72 -3.02
CA SER A 46 3.52 12.53 -2.54
C SER A 46 4.57 11.76 -1.74
N GLN A 47 4.30 10.52 -1.35
CA GLN A 47 5.18 9.70 -0.50
C GLN A 47 5.73 8.52 -1.28
N THR A 48 7.00 8.19 -1.04
CA THR A 48 7.60 6.94 -1.50
C THR A 48 7.10 5.75 -0.68
N GLY A 49 7.34 4.53 -1.16
CA GLY A 49 7.03 3.31 -0.38
C GLY A 49 7.74 3.30 0.99
N GLN A 50 8.99 3.78 1.04
CA GLN A 50 9.74 3.87 2.31
C GLN A 50 9.14 4.92 3.26
N ASP A 51 8.67 6.05 2.74
CA ASP A 51 7.99 7.06 3.57
C ASP A 51 6.69 6.51 4.18
N LEU A 52 5.91 5.75 3.38
CA LEU A 52 4.70 5.09 3.85
C LEU A 52 5.01 3.99 4.88
N ALA A 53 6.05 3.19 4.65
CA ALA A 53 6.51 2.19 5.63
C ALA A 53 6.87 2.85 6.97
N ASN A 54 7.60 3.98 6.94
CA ASN A 54 7.96 4.74 8.13
C ASN A 54 6.72 5.34 8.83
N ARG A 55 5.74 5.83 8.06
CA ARG A 55 4.45 6.33 8.60
C ARG A 55 3.68 5.21 9.31
N PHE A 56 3.60 4.02 8.71
CA PHE A 56 2.96 2.85 9.32
C PHE A 56 3.71 2.41 10.59
N ALA A 57 5.05 2.37 10.55
CA ALA A 57 5.88 1.98 11.69
C ALA A 57 5.69 2.95 12.87
N THR A 58 5.57 4.25 12.59
CA THR A 58 5.27 5.29 13.60
C THR A 58 3.89 5.07 14.25
N ALA A 59 2.95 4.49 13.50
CA ALA A 59 1.63 4.09 13.98
C ALA A 59 1.59 2.69 14.62
N GLY A 60 2.75 2.06 14.84
CA GLY A 60 2.86 0.74 15.46
C GLY A 60 2.66 -0.45 14.50
N VAL A 61 2.65 -0.21 13.19
CA VAL A 61 2.41 -1.24 12.17
C VAL A 61 3.65 -1.41 11.30
N ASN A 62 4.28 -2.58 11.36
CA ASN A 62 5.47 -2.87 10.55
C ASN A 62 5.11 -3.67 9.29
N VAL A 63 5.31 -3.07 8.12
CA VAL A 63 5.17 -3.72 6.81
C VAL A 63 6.36 -3.31 5.92
N PRO A 64 6.84 -4.17 5.02
CA PRO A 64 7.95 -3.81 4.14
C PRO A 64 7.49 -2.74 3.13
N ASP A 65 8.39 -1.84 2.72
CA ASP A 65 8.10 -0.77 1.76
C ASP A 65 7.60 -1.29 0.39
N SER A 66 8.00 -2.51 0.04
CA SER A 66 7.63 -3.19 -1.20
C SER A 66 6.14 -3.52 -1.36
N VAL A 67 5.34 -3.46 -0.28
CA VAL A 67 3.88 -3.67 -0.41
C VAL A 67 3.15 -2.42 -0.87
N PHE A 68 3.78 -1.25 -0.82
CA PHE A 68 3.11 0.01 -1.17
C PHE A 68 3.13 0.26 -2.68
N TYR A 69 1.98 0.69 -3.21
CA TYR A 69 1.85 1.12 -4.59
C TYR A 69 1.02 2.40 -4.66
N THR A 70 1.60 3.49 -5.13
CA THR A 70 0.95 4.81 -5.17
C THR A 70 0.46 5.17 -6.57
N SER A 71 -0.45 6.14 -6.67
CA SER A 71 -0.86 6.73 -7.95
C SER A 71 0.31 7.32 -8.76
N ALA A 72 1.33 7.86 -8.09
CA ALA A 72 2.54 8.35 -8.76
C ALA A 72 3.36 7.20 -9.37
N MET A 73 3.52 6.08 -8.65
CA MET A 73 4.17 4.88 -9.17
C MET A 73 3.40 4.30 -10.36
N ALA A 74 2.07 4.21 -10.24
CA ALA A 74 1.20 3.77 -11.32
C ALA A 74 1.31 4.65 -12.56
N THR A 75 1.40 5.96 -12.38
CA THR A 75 1.59 6.92 -13.48
C THR A 75 2.95 6.72 -14.15
N ALA A 76 4.02 6.58 -13.38
CA ALA A 76 5.36 6.33 -13.92
C ALA A 76 5.43 5.01 -14.70
N ASP A 77 4.83 3.94 -14.17
CA ASP A 77 4.76 2.65 -14.85
C ASP A 77 3.91 2.70 -16.12
N PHE A 78 2.79 3.42 -16.08
CA PHE A 78 1.97 3.65 -17.26
C PHE A 78 2.76 4.36 -18.36
N LEU A 79 3.42 5.48 -18.03
CA LEU A 79 4.21 6.27 -18.97
C LEU A 79 5.38 5.48 -19.56
N ARG A 80 6.05 4.63 -18.77
CA ARG A 80 7.14 3.75 -19.24
C ARG A 80 6.69 2.78 -20.34
N ARG A 81 5.40 2.41 -20.36
CA ARG A 81 4.81 1.48 -21.33
C ARG A 81 4.21 2.18 -22.55
N GLN A 82 4.23 3.51 -22.61
CA GLN A 82 3.73 4.25 -23.77
C GLN A 82 4.80 4.39 -24.85
N GLU A 83 4.45 4.13 -26.11
CA GLU A 83 5.34 4.34 -27.27
C GLU A 83 5.49 5.82 -27.66
N GLY A 84 4.87 6.75 -26.91
CA GLY A 84 4.93 8.18 -27.17
C GLY A 84 4.19 8.65 -28.42
N LYS A 85 3.45 7.76 -29.10
CA LYS A 85 2.58 8.15 -30.22
C LYS A 85 1.35 8.85 -29.64
N LYS A 86 1.33 10.18 -29.73
CA LYS A 86 0.09 10.95 -29.55
C LYS A 86 -0.96 10.43 -30.54
N ALA A 87 -2.18 10.26 -30.05
CA ALA A 87 -3.36 10.15 -30.91
C ALA A 87 -3.52 11.44 -31.72
#